data_AF-A0A1Y3Y2P8-F1
#
_entry.id   AF-A0A1Y3Y2P8-F1
#
_cell.length_a   1.000
_cell.length_b   1.000
_cell.length_c   1.000
_cell.angle_alpha   90.00
_cell.angle_beta   90.00
_cell.angle_gamma   90.00
#
_symmetry.space_group_name_H-M   'P 1'
#
loop_
_entity.id
_entity.type
_entity.pdbx_description
1 polymer ?
#
loop_
_entity_poly.entity_id
_entity_poly.type
_entity_poly.pdbx_seq_one_letter_code
_entity_poly.pdbx_strand_id
1 'polypeptide(L)'
;MVLNLNEIFFRFTARKFQLPRTLPRTLSREEIKELILAATFQYQQAWSEYKERLAVRNMCIIELLFCLGLRVGELSALDMADYWPEENTVLIRRKGRKESY
;
A
#
# COMPACT_ATOMS: atom_id res chain seq x y z
N MET A 1 56.72 -35.24 -24.21
CA MET A 1 55.99 -35.32 -22.92
C MET A 1 55.58 -33.90 -22.56
N VAL A 2 54.41 -33.47 -23.03
CA VAL A 2 53.92 -32.10 -22.83
C VAL A 2 52.75 -32.20 -21.87
N LEU A 3 52.93 -31.76 -20.63
CA LEU A 3 51.87 -31.74 -19.63
C LEU A 3 50.87 -30.65 -20.02
N ASN A 4 49.67 -31.09 -20.38
CA ASN A 4 48.54 -30.24 -20.73
C ASN A 4 47.88 -29.77 -19.42
N LEU A 5 48.18 -28.55 -19.00
CA LEU A 5 47.50 -27.90 -17.87
C LEU A 5 46.42 -26.97 -18.41
N ASN A 6 45.27 -27.56 -18.75
CA ASN A 6 44.01 -26.83 -18.89
C ASN A 6 43.52 -26.43 -17.50
N GLU A 7 44.09 -25.37 -16.93
CA GLU A 7 43.59 -24.80 -15.68
C GLU A 7 42.32 -23.98 -15.95
N ILE A 8 41.21 -24.41 -15.34
CA ILE A 8 39.93 -23.71 -15.40
C ILE A 8 39.79 -22.86 -14.14
N PHE A 9 39.85 -21.54 -14.30
CA PHE A 9 39.59 -20.60 -13.21
C PHE A 9 38.09 -20.47 -12.96
N PHE A 10 37.60 -21.06 -11.86
CA PHE A 10 36.24 -20.83 -11.38
C PHE A 10 36.15 -19.48 -10.67
N ARG A 11 35.37 -18.55 -11.24
CA ARG A 11 35.03 -17.30 -10.57
C ARG A 11 33.86 -17.54 -9.62
N PHE A 12 34.14 -17.64 -8.32
CA PHE A 12 33.11 -17.63 -7.30
C PHE A 12 32.53 -16.20 -7.19
N THR A 13 31.40 -15.94 -7.85
CA THR A 13 30.57 -14.79 -7.47
C THR A 13 29.95 -15.10 -6.12
N ALA A 14 30.41 -14.41 -5.07
CA ALA A 14 29.71 -14.38 -3.80
C ALA A 14 28.31 -13.83 -4.06
N ARG A 15 27.30 -14.71 -4.18
CA ARG A 15 25.90 -14.25 -4.13
C ARG A 15 25.78 -13.50 -2.81
N LYS A 16 25.32 -12.25 -2.85
CA LYS A 16 25.00 -11.50 -1.63
C LYS A 16 24.14 -12.40 -0.75
N PHE A 17 24.68 -12.80 0.40
CA PHE A 17 23.95 -13.55 1.41
C PHE A 17 22.70 -12.73 1.76
N GLN A 18 21.53 -13.23 1.36
CA GLN A 18 20.28 -12.57 1.69
C GLN A 18 19.99 -12.90 3.15
N LEU A 19 20.23 -11.91 4.02
CA LEU A 19 19.79 -11.99 5.41
C LEU A 19 18.29 -12.33 5.44
N PRO A 20 17.85 -13.20 6.37
CA PRO A 20 16.44 -13.49 6.56
C PRO A 20 15.67 -12.19 6.72
N ARG A 21 14.72 -11.92 5.81
CA ARG A 21 13.86 -10.75 5.91
C ARG A 21 12.74 -11.07 6.88
N THR A 22 12.57 -10.25 7.91
CA THR A 22 11.39 -10.32 8.76
C THR A 22 10.16 -9.90 7.97
N LEU A 23 9.04 -10.55 8.25
CA LEU A 23 7.76 -10.13 7.68
C LEU A 23 7.46 -8.70 8.14
N PRO A 24 6.82 -7.87 7.29
CA PRO A 24 6.32 -6.58 7.71
C PRO A 24 5.38 -6.73 8.91
N ARG A 25 5.42 -5.76 9.82
CA ARG A 25 4.41 -5.68 10.89
C ARG A 25 3.04 -5.46 10.27
N THR A 26 2.05 -6.17 10.78
CA THR A 26 0.65 -6.02 10.39
C THR A 26 -0.15 -5.55 11.59
N LEU A 27 -1.28 -4.87 11.33
CA LEU A 27 -2.21 -4.51 12.38
C LEU A 27 -3.06 -5.73 12.74
N SER A 28 -3.26 -5.94 14.03
CA SER A 28 -4.26 -6.85 14.57
C SER A 28 -5.67 -6.37 14.25
N ARG A 29 -6.65 -7.27 14.40
CA ARG A 29 -8.07 -6.93 14.21
C ARG A 29 -8.51 -5.83 15.17
N GLU A 30 -8.04 -5.85 16.39
CA GLU A 30 -8.33 -4.87 17.43
C GLU A 30 -7.74 -3.51 17.06
N GLU A 31 -6.48 -3.45 16.64
CA GLU A 31 -5.84 -2.20 16.18
C GLU A 31 -6.56 -1.59 14.97
N ILE A 32 -7.05 -2.42 14.05
CA ILE A 32 -7.85 -1.95 12.89
C ILE A 32 -9.18 -1.35 13.36
N LYS A 33 -9.87 -1.99 14.31
CA LYS A 33 -11.12 -1.46 14.88
C LYS A 33 -10.89 -0.11 15.55
N GLU A 34 -9.86 -0.01 16.38
CA GLU A 34 -9.51 1.24 17.06
C GLU A 34 -9.16 2.35 16.05
N LEU A 35 -8.45 2.02 14.98
CA LEU A 35 -8.12 2.97 13.91
C LEU A 35 -9.39 3.52 13.23
N ILE A 36 -10.34 2.66 12.88
CA ILE A 36 -11.59 3.06 12.24
C ILE A 36 -12.44 3.89 13.21
N LEU A 37 -12.59 3.44 14.47
CA LEU A 37 -13.35 4.16 15.50
C LEU A 37 -12.77 5.53 15.79
N ALA A 38 -11.43 5.67 15.83
CA ALA A 38 -10.78 6.95 16.02
C ALA A 38 -11.08 7.94 14.89
N ALA A 39 -11.19 7.47 13.64
CA ALA A 39 -11.58 8.30 12.51
C ALA A 39 -13.04 8.76 12.61
N THR A 40 -13.96 7.86 12.95
CA THR A 40 -15.37 8.19 13.18
C THR A 40 -15.54 9.19 14.32
N PHE A 41 -14.81 9.01 15.42
CA PHE A 41 -14.85 9.92 16.56
C PHE A 41 -14.37 11.32 16.20
N GLN A 42 -13.30 11.45 15.40
CA GLN A 42 -12.83 12.75 14.93
C GLN A 42 -13.87 13.49 14.08
N TYR A 43 -14.64 12.77 13.28
CA TYR A 43 -15.76 13.35 12.53
C TYR A 43 -16.87 13.85 13.46
N GLN A 44 -17.27 13.05 14.45
CA GLN A 44 -18.31 13.43 15.42
C GLN A 44 -17.92 14.64 16.30
N GLN A 45 -16.62 14.85 16.52
CA GLN A 45 -16.09 15.96 17.31
C GLN A 45 -15.73 17.19 16.47
N ALA A 46 -16.01 17.19 15.17
CA ALA A 46 -15.75 18.34 14.32
C ALA A 46 -16.64 19.52 14.71
N TRP A 47 -16.01 20.65 15.07
CA TRP A 47 -16.70 21.86 15.54
C TRP A 47 -16.73 23.00 14.53
N SER A 48 -16.07 22.83 13.37
CA SER A 48 -16.08 23.78 12.28
C SER A 48 -16.14 23.05 10.95
N GLU A 49 -16.69 23.72 9.94
CA GLU A 49 -16.79 23.19 8.57
C GLU A 49 -15.43 22.72 8.03
N TYR A 50 -14.36 23.47 8.33
CA TYR A 50 -13.00 23.06 7.95
C TYR A 50 -12.59 21.73 8.59
N LYS A 51 -12.87 21.55 9.89
CA LYS A 51 -12.55 20.31 10.62
C LYS A 51 -13.41 19.15 10.15
N GLU A 52 -14.67 19.40 9.84
CA GLU A 52 -15.59 18.41 9.29
C GLU A 52 -15.09 17.87 7.95
N ARG A 53 -14.74 18.78 7.01
CA ARG A 53 -14.17 18.41 5.70
C ARG A 53 -12.90 17.56 5.85
N LEU A 54 -12.01 17.92 6.78
CA LEU A 54 -10.80 17.14 7.06
C LEU A 54 -11.11 15.76 7.66
N ALA A 55 -12.09 15.68 8.57
CA ALA A 55 -12.44 14.44 9.22
C ALA A 55 -13.11 13.46 8.24
N VAL A 56 -14.02 13.94 7.39
CA VAL A 56 -14.60 13.13 6.29
C VAL A 56 -13.50 12.62 5.38
N ARG A 57 -12.58 13.49 4.94
CA ARG A 57 -11.44 13.08 4.10
C ARG A 57 -10.62 11.99 4.77
N ASN A 58 -10.25 12.17 6.04
CA ASN A 58 -9.42 11.19 6.76
C ASN A 58 -10.14 9.86 6.94
N MET A 59 -11.44 9.88 7.22
CA MET A 59 -12.28 8.68 7.32
C MET A 59 -12.30 7.92 5.98
N CYS A 60 -12.58 8.61 4.86
CA CYS A 60 -12.55 8.00 3.54
C CYS A 60 -11.16 7.41 3.20
N ILE A 61 -10.07 8.11 3.55
CA ILE A 61 -8.71 7.60 3.34
C ILE A 61 -8.50 6.28 4.09
N ILE A 62 -8.87 6.21 5.37
CA ILE A 62 -8.68 5.01 6.20
C ILE A 62 -9.54 3.86 5.68
N GLU A 63 -10.81 4.12 5.36
CA GLU A 63 -11.72 3.09 4.84
C GLU A 63 -11.28 2.55 3.48
N LEU A 64 -10.86 3.42 2.55
CA LEU A 64 -10.38 2.98 1.23
C LEU A 64 -9.09 2.16 1.33
N LEU A 65 -8.15 2.56 2.20
CA LEU A 65 -6.93 1.78 2.45
C LEU A 65 -7.26 0.40 3.04
N PHE A 66 -8.20 0.34 4.00
CA PHE A 66 -8.57 -0.89 4.67
C PHE A 66 -9.39 -1.84 3.79
N CYS A 67 -10.45 -1.34 3.15
CA CYS A 67 -11.40 -2.14 2.39
C CYS A 67 -10.83 -2.60 1.03
N LEU A 68 -10.06 -1.75 0.35
CA LEU A 68 -9.56 -2.03 -1.00
C LEU A 68 -8.08 -2.43 -1.03
N GLY A 69 -7.37 -2.33 0.11
CA GLY A 69 -5.95 -2.69 0.20
C GLY A 69 -5.05 -1.82 -0.67
N LEU A 70 -5.41 -0.55 -0.87
CA LEU A 70 -4.65 0.37 -1.70
C LEU A 70 -3.29 0.68 -1.08
N ARG A 71 -2.29 0.89 -1.93
CA ARG A 71 -1.07 1.58 -1.51
C ARG A 71 -1.39 3.06 -1.30
N VAL A 72 -0.72 3.70 -0.35
CA VAL A 72 -0.85 5.15 -0.12
C VAL A 72 -0.64 5.95 -1.42
N GLY A 73 0.33 5.54 -2.25
CA GLY A 73 0.59 6.17 -3.55
C GLY A 73 -0.52 5.98 -4.59
N GLU A 74 -1.29 4.88 -4.51
CA GLU A 74 -2.44 4.64 -5.39
C GLU A 74 -3.62 5.53 -4.95
N LEU A 75 -3.91 5.56 -3.65
CA LEU A 75 -4.94 6.41 -3.08
C LEU A 75 -4.67 7.90 -3.32
N SER A 76 -3.43 8.35 -3.11
CA SER A 76 -3.05 9.76 -3.30
C SER A 76 -3.12 10.23 -4.75
N ALA A 77 -3.22 9.30 -5.70
CA ALA A 77 -3.31 9.58 -7.13
C ALA A 77 -4.74 9.51 -7.67
N LEU A 78 -5.74 9.21 -6.83
CA LEU A 78 -7.15 9.23 -7.22
C LEU A 78 -7.62 10.66 -7.50
N ASP A 79 -8.42 10.80 -8.54
CA ASP A 79 -9.15 12.03 -8.88
C ASP A 79 -10.65 11.77 -8.88
N MET A 80 -11.47 12.82 -8.84
CA MET A 80 -12.92 12.73 -8.96
C MET A 80 -13.35 12.08 -10.28
N ALA A 81 -12.55 12.23 -11.35
CA ALA A 81 -12.77 11.55 -12.62
C ALA A 81 -12.63 10.02 -12.56
N ASP A 82 -12.04 9.49 -11.48
CA ASP A 82 -11.89 8.05 -11.27
C ASP A 82 -13.06 7.44 -10.52
N TYR A 83 -13.95 8.25 -9.92
CA TYR A 83 -15.11 7.78 -9.17
C TYR A 83 -16.36 7.76 -10.06
N TRP A 84 -16.99 6.59 -10.15
CA TRP A 84 -18.24 6.38 -10.87
C TRP A 84 -19.39 6.19 -9.88
N PRO A 85 -20.19 7.23 -9.60
CA PRO A 85 -21.20 7.20 -8.54
C PRO A 85 -22.37 6.26 -8.81
N GLU A 86 -22.75 6.06 -10.07
CA GLU A 86 -23.89 5.21 -10.44
C GLU A 86 -23.66 3.73 -10.09
N GLU A 87 -22.40 3.30 -10.12
CA GLU A 87 -21.97 1.92 -9.87
C GLU A 87 -21.22 1.78 -8.54
N ASN A 88 -20.99 2.88 -7.82
CA ASN A 88 -20.16 2.94 -6.61
C ASN A 88 -18.75 2.34 -6.81
N THR A 89 -18.14 2.58 -7.98
CA THR A 89 -16.81 2.04 -8.32
C THR A 89 -15.77 3.15 -8.39
N VAL A 90 -14.50 2.77 -8.19
CA VAL A 90 -13.36 3.69 -8.32
C VAL A 90 -12.25 3.06 -9.16
N LEU A 91 -11.77 3.78 -10.17
CA LEU A 91 -10.71 3.32 -11.06
C LEU A 91 -9.33 3.45 -10.40
N ILE A 92 -8.66 2.33 -10.14
CA ILE A 92 -7.33 2.30 -9.51
C ILE A 92 -6.25 1.99 -10.54
N ARG A 93 -5.37 2.97 -10.80
CA ARG A 93 -4.24 2.81 -11.73
C ARG A 93 -3.02 2.22 -11.01
N ARG A 94 -2.75 0.92 -11.21
CA ARG A 94 -1.58 0.24 -10.63
C ARG A 94 -0.33 0.41 -11.51
N LYS A 95 0.83 0.60 -10.87
CA LYS A 95 2.14 0.63 -11.54
C LYS A 95 2.39 -0.72 -12.23
N GLY A 96 2.33 -0.73 -13.57
CA GLY A 96 2.49 -1.94 -14.38
C GLY A 96 1.45 -2.15 -15.49
N ARG A 97 0.55 -1.18 -15.77
CA ARG A 97 -0.51 -1.30 -16.80
C ARG A 97 -1.43 -2.51 -16.61
N LYS A 98 -1.78 -2.85 -15.37
CA LYS A 98 -2.86 -3.78 -15.06
C LYS A 98 -3.90 -3.04 -14.24
N GLU A 99 -4.92 -2.55 -14.93
CA GLU A 99 -6.14 -2.04 -14.32
C GLU A 99 -6.89 -3.23 -13.70
N SER A 100 -7.45 -3.03 -12.51
CA SER A 100 -8.36 -3.98 -11.87
C SER A 100 -9.58 -3.15 -11.48
N TYR A 101 -10.72 -3.47 -12.10
CA TYR A 101 -12.03 -2.88 -11.78
C TYR A 101 -12.53 -3.43 -10.45
#